data_AF-A0A1J3GNL9-F1
#
_entry.id   AF-A0A1J3GNL9-F1
#
_cell.length_a   1.000
_cell.length_b   1.000
_cell.length_c   1.000
_cell.angle_alpha   90.00
_cell.angle_beta   90.00
_cell.angle_gamma   90.00
#
_symmetry.space_group_name_H-M   'P 1'
#
loop_
_entity.id
_entity.type
_entity.pdbx_description
1 polymer ?
#
loop_
_entity_poly.entity_id
_entity_poly.type
_entity_poly.pdbx_seq_one_letter_code
_entity_poly.pdbx_strand_id
1 'polypeptide(L)' 'YGGWINRKIIKDFTAFADVCFREFGDDVKFWTTINEATIFAIASYSEGFAPPGHCSSNDFFKCSTGNSSTEPYIAGH' A
#
# COMPACT_ATOMS: atom_id res chain seq x y z
N TYR A 1 -2.59 -0.83 12.67
CA TYR A 1 -2.08 0.55 12.61
C TYR A 1 -2.38 1.24 11.26
N GLY A 2 -3.23 0.67 10.39
CA GLY A 2 -3.60 1.27 9.10
C GLY A 2 -2.75 0.81 7.91
N GLY A 3 -1.74 -0.04 8.11
CA GLY A 3 -0.89 -0.51 7.01
C GLY A 3 -0.11 0.64 6.39
N TRP A 4 -0.28 0.86 5.08
CA TRP A 4 0.51 1.80 4.29
C TRP A 4 0.27 3.27 4.64
N ILE A 5 -0.84 3.62 5.29
CA ILE A 5 -1.08 4.99 5.79
C ILE A 5 -0.40 5.28 7.14
N ASN A 6 0.52 4.43 7.59
CA ASN A 6 1.21 4.60 8.86
C ASN A 6 2.68 4.19 8.77
N ARG A 7 3.55 5.08 9.24
CA ARG A 7 5.03 4.98 9.16
C ARG A 7 5.62 3.69 9.76
N LYS A 8 4.91 2.98 10.63
CA LYS A 8 5.35 1.66 11.11
C LYS A 8 5.55 0.66 9.96
N ILE A 9 4.81 0.80 8.85
CA ILE A 9 4.95 -0.07 7.67
C ILE A 9 6.37 -0.10 7.10
N ILE A 10 7.12 0.99 7.24
CA ILE A 10 8.50 1.07 6.73
C ILE A 10 9.35 0.01 7.42
N LYS A 11 9.31 -0.05 8.76
CA LYS A 11 10.08 -1.04 9.52
C LYS A 11 9.63 -2.46 9.21
N ASP A 12 8.33 -2.68 9.14
CA ASP A 12 7.76 -4.02 8.94
C ASP A 12 8.04 -4.54 7.51
N PHE A 13 7.93 -3.69 6.48
CA PHE A 13 8.26 -4.04 5.10
C PHE A 13 9.77 -4.23 4.89
N THR A 14 10.62 -3.41 5.55
CA THR A 14 12.07 -3.61 5.53
C THR A 14 12.46 -4.96 6.14
N ALA A 15 11.85 -5.35 7.26
CA ALA A 15 12.10 -6.66 7.87
C ALA A 15 11.64 -7.82 6.96
N PHE A 16 10.51 -7.67 6.27
CA PHE A 16 10.06 -8.62 5.26
C PHE A 16 11.06 -8.75 4.10
N ALA A 17 11.52 -7.62 3.54
CA ALA A 17 12.48 -7.62 2.44
C ALA A 17 13.83 -8.22 2.85
N ASP A 18 14.32 -7.95 4.06
CA ASP A 18 15.55 -8.54 4.62
C ASP A 18 15.48 -10.08 4.64
N VAL A 19 14.36 -10.64 5.09
CA VAL A 19 14.15 -12.09 5.04
C VAL A 19 14.15 -12.59 3.59
N CYS A 20 13.42 -11.94 2.67
CA CYS A 20 13.41 -12.34 1.26
C CYS A 20 14.81 -12.34 0.64
N PHE A 21 15.62 -11.30 0.90
CA PHE A 21 16.97 -11.21 0.36
C PHE A 21 17.92 -12.22 1.00
N ARG A 22 17.80 -12.48 2.31
CA ARG A 22 18.64 -13.47 2.99
C ARG A 22 18.33 -14.90 2.52
N GLU A 23 17.06 -15.24 2.37
CA GLU A 23 16.67 -16.63 2.06
C GLU A 23 16.74 -16.95 0.56
N PHE A 24 16.57 -15.95 -0.33
CA PHE A 24 16.47 -16.19 -1.77
C PHE A 24 17.49 -15.40 -2.61
N GLY A 25 18.30 -14.54 -2.02
CA GLY A 25 19.23 -13.67 -2.74
C GLY A 25 20.34 -14.43 -3.51
N ASP A 26 20.60 -15.68 -3.14
CA ASP A 26 21.57 -16.54 -3.84
C ASP A 26 21.07 -16.97 -5.23
N ASP A 27 19.77 -17.14 -5.42
CA ASP A 27 19.17 -17.56 -6.70
C ASP A 27 18.45 -16.41 -7.43
N VAL A 28 17.77 -15.53 -6.69
CA VAL A 28 16.96 -14.44 -7.26
C VAL A 28 17.80 -13.16 -7.39
N LYS A 29 18.09 -12.78 -8.63
CA LYS A 29 18.95 -11.62 -8.95
C LYS A 29 18.19 -10.35 -9.35
N PHE A 30 16.91 -10.48 -9.67
CA PHE A 30 16.06 -9.37 -10.09
C PHE A 30 14.85 -9.27 -9.17
N TRP A 31 14.63 -8.08 -8.63
CA TRP A 31 13.62 -7.81 -7.63
C TRP A 31 12.77 -6.60 -8.04
N THR A 32 11.46 -6.72 -7.81
CA THR A 32 10.53 -5.59 -7.80
C THR A 32 9.97 -5.49 -6.38
N THR A 33 10.06 -4.30 -5.78
CA THR A 33 9.65 -4.11 -4.38
C THR A 33 8.13 -3.95 -4.25
N ILE A 34 7.57 -2.97 -4.97
CA ILE A 34 6.15 -2.65 -4.97
C ILE A 34 5.70 -2.62 -6.43
N ASN A 35 4.72 -3.45 -6.76
CA ASN A 35 4.08 -3.43 -8.08
C ASN A 35 3.08 -2.26 -8.16
N GLU A 36 3.12 -1.52 -9.27
CA GLU A 36 2.13 -0.49 -9.63
C GLU A 36 1.76 0.47 -8.48
N ALA A 37 2.75 1.05 -7.80
CA ALA A 37 2.53 1.89 -6.60
C ALA A 37 1.46 2.98 -6.77
N THR A 38 1.38 3.61 -7.94
CA THR A 38 0.35 4.61 -8.26
C THR A 38 -1.05 4.00 -8.29
N ILE A 39 -1.23 2.85 -8.95
CA ILE A 39 -2.52 2.17 -9.02
C ILE A 39 -2.90 1.64 -7.64
N PHE A 40 -1.94 1.08 -6.90
CA PHE A 40 -2.13 0.68 -5.51
C PHE A 40 -2.69 1.83 -4.66
N ALA A 41 -2.08 3.02 -4.70
CA ALA A 41 -2.54 4.17 -3.92
C ALA A 41 -3.95 4.65 -4.34
N ILE A 42 -4.22 4.72 -5.64
CA ILE A 42 -5.52 5.18 -6.16
C ILE A 42 -6.62 4.15 -5.86
N ALA A 43 -6.44 2.90 -6.25
CA ALA A 43 -7.44 1.86 -6.13
C ALA A 43 -7.81 1.56 -4.67
N SER A 44 -6.83 1.66 -3.77
CA SER A 44 -6.97 1.22 -2.36
C SER A 44 -7.36 2.35 -1.40
N TYR A 45 -6.96 3.60 -1.69
CA TYR A 45 -7.12 4.75 -0.80
C TYR A 45 -7.82 5.98 -1.43
N SER A 46 -8.12 5.95 -2.74
CA SER A 46 -8.88 7.01 -3.42
C SER A 46 -10.25 6.53 -3.89
N GLU A 47 -10.29 5.45 -4.66
CA GLU A 47 -11.53 4.89 -5.23
C GLU A 47 -12.13 3.81 -4.33
N GLY A 48 -11.28 3.13 -3.55
CA GLY A 48 -11.72 2.14 -2.56
C GLY A 48 -12.28 0.85 -3.16
N PHE A 49 -12.03 0.54 -4.43
CA PHE A 49 -12.44 -0.73 -5.03
C PHE A 49 -11.48 -1.88 -4.72
N ALA A 50 -10.22 -1.58 -4.39
CA ALA A 50 -9.22 -2.55 -3.94
C ALA A 50 -9.05 -2.48 -2.41
N PRO A 51 -8.66 -3.59 -1.74
CA PRO A 51 -8.37 -3.57 -0.30
C PRO A 51 -7.30 -2.51 0.06
N PRO A 52 -7.45 -1.76 1.17
CA PRO A 52 -8.44 -1.95 2.23
C PRO A 52 -9.80 -1.29 1.96
N GLY A 53 -10.02 -0.73 0.77
CA GLY A 53 -11.29 -0.11 0.39
C GLY A 53 -11.52 1.25 1.04
N HIS A 54 -10.45 2.00 1.27
CA HIS A 54 -10.54 3.33 1.83
C HIS A 54 -10.91 4.33 0.74
N CYS A 55 -11.96 5.11 0.97
CA CYS A 55 -12.30 6.25 0.12
C CYS A 55 -13.20 7.25 0.85
N SER A 56 -13.26 8.47 0.35
CA SER A 56 -14.32 9.41 0.70
C SER A 56 -15.63 8.92 0.08
N SER A 57 -16.62 8.62 0.92
CA SER A 57 -17.96 8.19 0.49
C SER A 57 -18.55 9.16 -0.57
N ASN A 58 -19.03 8.60 -1.68
CA ASN A 58 -19.69 9.32 -2.76
C ASN A 58 -20.81 8.47 -3.39
N ASP A 59 -21.46 8.98 -4.44
CA ASP A 59 -22.60 8.31 -5.09
C ASP A 59 -22.25 6.96 -5.72
N PHE A 60 -20.99 6.74 -6.09
CA PHE A 60 -20.50 5.52 -6.73
C PHE A 60 -19.88 4.54 -5.73
N PHE A 61 -19.16 5.05 -4.74
CA PHE A 61 -18.44 4.25 -3.75
C PHE A 61 -18.86 4.64 -2.33
N LYS A 62 -19.58 3.73 -1.66
CA LYS A 62 -20.00 3.89 -0.26
C LYS A 62 -18.95 3.32 0.69
N CYS A 63 -17.77 3.93 0.72
CA CYS A 63 -16.72 3.51 1.65
C CYS A 63 -17.04 3.92 3.09
N SER A 64 -16.82 3.01 4.02
CA SER A 64 -17.07 3.22 5.45
C SER A 64 -16.01 4.07 6.16
N THR A 65 -14.83 4.21 5.55
CA THR A 65 -13.67 4.92 6.10
C THR A 65 -12.75 5.39 4.97
N GLY A 66 -11.89 6.37 5.26
CA GLY A 66 -10.86 6.86 4.35
C GLY A 66 -11.01 8.34 4.00
N ASN A 67 -10.00 8.90 3.33
CA ASN A 67 -10.02 10.24 2.78
C ASN A 67 -9.26 10.30 1.46
N SER A 68 -10.01 10.32 0.35
CA SER A 68 -9.46 10.28 -1.02
C SER A 68 -8.59 11.48 -1.37
N SER A 69 -8.66 12.59 -0.63
CA SER A 69 -7.83 13.78 -0.86
C SER A 69 -6.49 13.73 -0.14
N THR A 70 -6.24 12.76 0.74
CA THR A 70 -5.03 12.71 1.57
C THR A 70 -4.38 11.33 1.63
N GLU A 71 -5.16 10.27 1.87
CA GLU A 71 -4.63 8.93 2.09
C GLU A 71 -3.84 8.34 0.92
N PRO A 72 -4.18 8.58 -0.37
CA PRO A 72 -3.34 8.12 -1.49
C PRO A 72 -1.91 8.67 -1.43
N TYR A 73 -1.75 9.93 -1.02
CA TYR A 73 -0.45 10.57 -0.89
C TYR A 73 0.31 10.07 0.35
N ILE A 74 -0.40 9.78 1.44
CA ILE A 74 0.23 9.21 2.64
C ILE A 74 0.69 7.78 2.37
N ALA A 75 -0.11 6.96 1.69
CA ALA A 75 0.23 5.58 1.37
C ALA A 75 1.35 5.47 0.33
N GLY A 76 1.46 6.45 -0.57
CA GLY A 76 2.49 6.50 -1.61
C GLY A 76 3.83 7.11 -1.19
N HIS A 77 3.94 7.73 -0.01
CA HIS A 77 5.13 8.46 0.47
C HIS A 77 5.92 7.69 1.54
#